data_AF-A0A8T5YPC3-F1
#
_entry.id   AF-A0A8T5YPC3-F1
#
_cell.length_a   1.000
_cell.length_b   1.000
_cell.length_c   1.000
_cell.angle_alpha   90.00
_cell.angle_beta   90.00
_cell.angle_gamma   90.00
#
_symmetry.space_group_name_H-M   'P 1'
#
loop_
_entity.id
_entity.type
_entity.pdbx_description
1 polymer ?
#
loop_
_entity_poly.entity_id
_entity_poly.type
_entity_poly.pdbx_seq_one_letter_code
_entity_poly.pdbx_strand_id
1 'polypeptide(L)' 'CYTSLLAAAKNAGDTASVPIIEAILNEEKQMAEWLLNHIPDTTEQFMVRSEIDGVEAKK' A
#
# COMPACT_ATOMS: atom_id res chain seq x y z
N CYS A 1 -10.69 -6.36 -0.82
CA CYS A 1 -10.71 -7.84 -0.78
C CYS A 1 -10.71 -8.40 0.65
N TYR A 2 -9.86 -7.95 1.57
CA TYR A 2 -9.85 -8.46 2.95
C TYR A 2 -11.07 -8.10 3.80
N THR A 3 -11.73 -6.95 3.54
CA THR A 3 -12.97 -6.57 4.23
C THR A 3 -14.10 -7.57 3.98
N SER A 4 -14.25 -8.02 2.73
CA SER A 4 -15.23 -9.06 2.37
C SER A 4 -14.84 -10.42 2.92
N LEU A 5 -13.55 -10.76 2.89
CA LEU A 5 -13.04 -12.03 3.44
C LEU A 5 -13.23 -12.12 4.96
N LEU A 6 -13.05 -11.02 5.68
CA LEU A 6 -13.31 -10.92 7.11
C LEU A 6 -14.79 -11.16 7.44
N ALA A 7 -15.70 -10.58 6.65
CA ALA A 7 -17.14 -10.82 6.80
C ALA A 7 -17.51 -12.29 6.52
N ALA A 8 -16.89 -12.91 5.51
CA ALA A 8 -17.07 -14.32 5.21
C ALA A 8 -16.56 -15.23 6.34
N ALA A 9 -15.37 -14.97 6.89
CA ALA A 9 -14.82 -15.74 8.01
C ALA A 9 -15.70 -15.65 9.26
N LYS A 10 -16.21 -14.45 9.58
CA LYS A 10 -17.14 -14.24 10.71
C LYS A 10 -18.46 -14.99 10.51
N ASN A 11 -18.99 -15.00 9.28
CA ASN A 11 -20.23 -15.72 8.97
C ASN A 11 -20.05 -17.25 8.95
N ALA A 12 -18.89 -17.73 8.52
CA ALA A 12 -18.55 -19.16 8.52
C ALA A 12 -18.21 -19.71 9.91
N GLY A 13 -18.13 -18.86 10.94
CA GLY A 13 -17.72 -19.25 12.29
C GLY A 13 -16.21 -19.52 12.43
N ASP A 14 -15.42 -19.17 11.41
CA ASP A 14 -13.96 -19.31 11.43
C ASP A 14 -13.33 -18.16 12.21
N THR A 15 -13.37 -18.31 13.53
CA THR A 15 -12.81 -17.33 14.49
C THR A 15 -11.30 -17.37 14.58
N ALA A 16 -10.66 -18.46 14.14
CA ALA A 16 -9.20 -18.61 14.17
C ALA A 16 -8.51 -17.77 13.09
N SER A 17 -9.14 -17.64 11.91
CA SER A 17 -8.60 -16.85 10.80
C SER A 17 -8.87 -15.34 10.93
N VAL A 18 -9.85 -14.92 11.73
CA VAL A 18 -10.24 -13.51 11.89
C VAL A 18 -9.08 -12.59 12.31
N PRO A 19 -8.27 -12.92 13.34
CA PRO A 19 -7.15 -12.07 13.76
C PRO A 19 -6.09 -11.93 12.67
N ILE A 20 -5.84 -12.99 11.89
CA ILE A 20 -4.86 -12.98 10.79
C ILE A 20 -5.35 -12.06 9.67
N ILE A 21 -6.62 -12.16 9.29
CA ILE A 21 -7.22 -11.31 8.25
C ILE A 21 -7.25 -9.83 8.69
N GLU A 22 -7.52 -9.56 9.97
CA GLU A 22 -7.50 -8.20 10.51
C GLU A 22 -6.09 -7.60 10.55
N ALA A 23 -5.06 -8.40 10.88
CA ALA A 23 -3.67 -7.97 10.84
C ALA A 23 -3.24 -7.58 9.42
N ILE A 24 -3.51 -8.44 8.43
CA ILE A 24 -3.18 -8.17 7.02
C ILE A 24 -3.93 -6.92 6.54
N LEU A 25 -5.22 -6.79 6.84
CA LEU A 25 -5.99 -5.59 6.46
C LEU A 25 -5.38 -4.30 7.04
N ASN A 26 -4.82 -4.35 8.25
CA ASN A 26 -4.17 -3.20 8.87
C ASN A 26 -2.83 -2.86 8.21
N GLU A 27 -2.04 -3.85 7.81
CA GLU A 27 -0.81 -3.64 7.04
C GLU A 27 -1.10 -3.01 5.68
N GLU A 28 -2.10 -3.52 4.95
CA GLU A 28 -2.54 -2.98 3.65
C GLU A 28 -3.00 -1.52 3.75
N LYS A 29 -3.73 -1.17 4.81
CA LYS A 29 -4.14 0.22 5.08
C LYS A 29 -2.95 1.12 5.36
N GLN A 30 -2.00 0.66 6.17
CA GLN A 30 -0.78 1.42 6.46
C GLN A 30 0.06 1.62 5.19
N MET A 31 0.16 0.62 4.32
CA MET A 31 0.85 0.73 3.04
C MET A 31 0.16 1.74 2.12
N ALA A 32 -1.17 1.67 2.00
CA ALA A 32 -1.93 2.62 1.20
C ALA A 32 -1.78 4.08 1.70
N GLU A 33 -1.84 4.27 3.02
CA GLU A 33 -1.62 5.58 3.65
C GLU A 33 -0.18 6.06 3.42
N TRP A 34 0.81 5.19 3.55
CA TRP A 34 2.20 5.51 3.29
C TRP A 34 2.39 5.96 1.83
N LEU A 35 1.85 5.20 0.87
CA LEU A 35 1.93 5.55 -0.55
C LEU A 35 1.28 6.90 -0.84
N LEU A 36 0.08 7.15 -0.29
CA LEU A 36 -0.63 8.40 -0.51
C LEU A 36 0.19 9.61 -0.03
N ASN A 37 0.88 9.48 1.10
CA ASN A 37 1.71 10.54 1.66
C ASN A 37 3.05 10.73 0.93
N HIS A 38 3.59 9.70 0.27
CA HIS A 38 4.92 9.74 -0.37
C HIS A 38 4.89 9.90 -1.91
N ILE A 39 3.76 9.60 -2.55
CA ILE A 39 3.57 9.79 -4.01
C ILE A 39 3.84 11.23 -4.45
N PRO A 40 3.35 12.29 -3.77
CA PRO A 40 3.57 13.67 -4.22
C PRO A 40 5.05 14.04 -4.27
N ASP A 41 5.80 13.77 -3.20
CA ASP A 41 7.25 14.02 -3.13
C ASP A 41 8.02 13.21 -4.18
N THR A 42 7.70 11.93 -4.34
CA THR A 42 8.31 11.08 -5.36
C THR A 42 8.03 11.61 -6.78
N THR A 43 6.82 12.12 -7.01
CA THR A 43 6.41 12.68 -8.30
C THR A 43 7.13 13.99 -8.59
N GLU A 44 7.26 14.87 -7.61
CA GLU A 44 8.01 16.12 -7.73
C GLU A 44 9.49 15.85 -8.04
N GLN A 45 10.12 14.93 -7.30
CA GLN A 45 11.50 14.52 -7.56
C GLN A 45 11.67 13.91 -8.96
N PHE A 46 10.70 13.12 -9.43
CA PHE A 46 10.72 12.58 -10.78
C PHE A 46 10.62 13.68 -11.84
N MET A 47 9.69 14.62 -11.69
CA MET A 47 9.50 15.75 -12.60
C MET A 47 10.80 16.57 -12.72
N VAL A 48 11.39 16.96 -11.59
CA VAL A 48 12.66 17.70 -11.56
C VAL A 48 13.78 16.94 -12.28
N ARG A 49 13.90 15.62 -12.04
CA ARG A 49 14.92 14.80 -12.73
C ARG A 49 14.65 14.66 -14.22
N SER A 50 13.39 14.62 -14.63
CA SER A 50 12.99 14.46 -16.03
C SER A 50 13.18 15.73 -16.86
N GLU A 51 13.13 16.90 -16.24
CA GLU A 51 13.37 18.20 -16.89
C GLU A 51 14.87 18.51 -17.07
N ILE A 52 15.75 17.82 -16.33
CA ILE A 52 17.19 17.94 -16.50
C ILE A 52 17.62 17.02 -17.65
N ASP A 53 17.60 17.57 -18.86
CA ASP A 53 18.07 16.88 -20.07
C ASP A 53 19.58 16.56 -19.95
N GLY A 54 19.95 15.28 -20.09
CA GLY A 54 21.34 14.85 -20.26
C GLY A 54 22.12 14.37 -19.02
N VAL A 55 21.50 14.15 -17.85
CA VAL A 55 22.19 13.41 -16.77
C VAL A 55 21.91 11.92 -16.92
N GLU A 56 22.85 11.18 -17.52
CA GLU A 56 22.88 9.73 -17.41
C GLU A 56 22.75 9.34 -15.94
N ALA A 57 21.72 8.54 -15.61
CA ALA A 57 21.69 7.84 -14.34
C ALA A 57 22.96 6.99 -14.23
N LYS A 58 23.87 7.36 -13.32
CA LYS A 58 25.14 6.65 -13.15
C LYS A 58 24.89 5.17 -12.84
N LYS A 59 25.67 4.33 -13.54
CA LYS A 59 25.85 2.88 -13.34
C LYS A 59 26.00 2.46 -11.88
#